data_AF-A0A811T6X0-F1
#
_entry.id   AF-A0A811T6X0-F1
#
_cell.length_a   1.000
_cell.length_b   1.000
_cell.length_c   1.000
_cell.angle_alpha   90.00
_cell.angle_beta   90.00
_cell.angle_gamma   90.00
#
_symmetry.space_group_name_H-M   'P 1'
#
loop_
_entity.id
_entity.type
_entity.pdbx_description
1 polymer ?
#
loop_
_entity_poly.entity_id
_entity_poly.type
_entity_poly.pdbx_seq_one_letter_code
_entity_poly.pdbx_strand_id
1 'polypeptide(L)' 'MVGLKMNSVEVLHISKSFDGHVVVSDLSFDIRAGLLMYGKKTNY' A
#
# COMPACT_ATOMS: atom_id res chain seq x y z
N MET A 1 18.77 -7.57 -10.17
CA MET A 1 17.32 -7.42 -9.87
C MET A 1 17.11 -7.81 -8.42
N VAL A 2 16.38 -7.03 -7.63
CA VAL A 2 16.12 -7.33 -6.20
C VAL A 2 14.62 -7.50 -6.01
N GLY A 3 14.21 -8.51 -5.23
CA GLY A 3 12.83 -8.75 -4.86
C GLY A 3 12.57 -8.38 -3.39
N LEU A 4 11.47 -7.68 -3.13
CA LEU A 4 10.95 -7.44 -1.77
C LEU A 4 9.76 -8.35 -1.52
N LYS A 5 9.87 -9.20 -0.50
CA LYS A 5 8.76 -10.04 -0.05
C LYS A 5 7.80 -9.18 0.78
N MET A 6 6.54 -9.09 0.34
CA MET A 6 5.48 -8.42 1.08
C MET A 6 4.51 -9.43 1.69
N ASN A 7 4.09 -9.17 2.92
CA ASN A 7 2.99 -9.86 3.58
C ASN A 7 1.65 -9.29 3.09
N SER A 8 0.58 -10.06 3.29
CA SER A 8 -0.77 -9.56 3.03
C SER A 8 -1.16 -8.47 4.03
N VAL A 9 -1.97 -7.51 3.58
CA VAL A 9 -2.52 -6.44 4.41
C VAL A 9 -4.00 -6.32 4.12
N GLU A 10 -4.82 -6.50 5.15
CA GLU A 10 -6.26 -6.27 5.08
C GLU A 10 -6.58 -4.93 5.75
N VAL A 11 -7.38 -4.12 5.07
CA VAL A 11 -7.88 -2.84 5.56
C VAL A 11 -9.39 -2.86 5.45
N LEU A 12 -10.08 -2.59 6.57
CA LEU A 12 -11.54 -2.60 6.64
C LEU A 12 -12.05 -1.28 7.20
N HIS A 13 -13.07 -0.74 6.56
CA HIS A 13 -13.90 0.38 7.05
C HIS A 13 -13.10 1.61 7.50
N ILE A 14 -12.02 1.97 6.79
CA ILE A 14 -11.25 3.16 7.13
C ILE A 14 -11.98 4.40 6.64
N SER A 15 -12.15 5.36 7.56
CA SER A 15 -12.61 6.72 7.27
C SER A 15 -11.60 7.74 7.78
N LYS A 16 -11.39 8.82 7.03
CA LYS A 16 -10.44 9.88 7.38
C LYS A 16 -10.97 11.25 6.96
N SER A 17 -10.81 12.23 7.83
CA SER A 17 -11.10 13.64 7.56
C SER A 17 -9.90 14.53 7.88
N PHE A 18 -9.76 15.62 7.13
CA PHE A 18 -8.84 16.72 7.40
C PHE A 18 -9.63 18.04 7.35
N ASP A 19 -9.44 18.91 8.34
CA ASP A 19 -10.12 20.21 8.45
C ASP A 19 -11.65 20.14 8.26
N GLY A 20 -12.27 19.08 8.79
CA GLY A 20 -13.71 18.86 8.69
C GLY A 20 -14.18 18.28 7.33
N HIS A 21 -13.30 18.12 6.36
CA HIS A 21 -13.60 17.50 5.08
C HIS A 21 -13.27 16.00 5.10
N VAL A 22 -14.24 15.16 4.76
CA VAL A 22 -14.03 13.71 4.59
C VAL A 22 -13.22 13.48 3.31
N VAL A 23 -12.04 12.85 3.45
CA VAL A 23 -11.13 12.53 2.33
C VAL A 23 -11.07 11.04 2.02
N VAL A 24 -11.42 10.20 3.00
CA VAL A 24 -11.61 8.75 2.82
C VAL A 24 -12.89 8.40 3.56
N SER A 25 -13.81 7.72 2.89
CA SER A 25 -15.07 7.28 3.48
C SER A 25 -15.22 5.78 3.26
N ASP A 26 -15.32 5.02 4.35
CA ASP A 26 -15.60 3.58 4.37
C ASP A 26 -14.77 2.75 3.37
N LEU A 27 -13.45 2.98 3.34
CA LEU A 27 -12.54 2.29 2.44
C LEU A 27 -12.14 0.92 3.01
N SER A 28 -12.40 -0.13 2.23
CA SER A 28 -11.95 -1.50 2.50
C SER A 28 -11.18 -2.03 1.30
N PHE A 29 -10.02 -2.63 1.53
CA PHE A 29 -9.23 -3.30 0.49
C PHE A 29 -8.32 -4.37 1.07
N ASP A 30 -7.93 -5.32 0.22
CA ASP A 30 -6.96 -6.35 0.51
C ASP A 30 -5.75 -6.22 -0.41
N ILE A 31 -4.56 -6.19 0.17
CA ILE A 31 -3.29 -6.33 -0.54
C ILE A 31 -2.80 -7.75 -0.30
N ARG A 32 -2.82 -8.57 -1.34
CA ARG A 32 -2.34 -9.96 -1.27
C ARG A 32 -0.82 -10.02 -1.16
N ALA A 33 -0.33 -11.04 -0.45
CA ALA A 33 1.09 -11.31 -0.35
C ALA A 33 1.73 -11.50 -1.74
N GLY A 34 2.98 -11.06 -1.90
CA GLY A 34 3.66 -11.10 -3.19
C GLY A 34 5.14 -10.77 -3.14
N LEU A 35 5.79 -10.84 -4.30
CA LEU A 35 7.18 -10.47 -4.52
C LEU A 35 7.23 -9.26 -5.46
N LEU A 36 7.60 -8.10 -4.93
CA LEU A 36 7.76 -6.89 -5.73
C LEU A 36 9.19 -6.83 -6.29
N MET A 37 9.32 -6.92 -7.61
CA MET A 37 10.62 -6.85 -8.29
C MET A 37 10.92 -5.43 -8.72
N TYR A 38 12.11 -4.92 -8.40
CA TYR A 38 12.55 -3.61 -8.88
C TYR A 38 14.01 -3.62 -9.35
N GLY A 39 14.27 -2.78 -10.35
CA GLY A 39 15.61 -2.52 -10.85
C GLY A 39 16.28 -1.45 -10.00
N LYS A 40 17.36 -1.80 -9.29
CA LYS A 40 18.24 -0.80 -8.67
C LYS A 40 19.15 -0.23 -9.77
N LYS A 41 18.90 1.01 -10.21
CA LYS A 41 19.83 1.73 -11.08
C LYS A 41 21.04 2.16 -10.24
N THR A 42 22.15 1.46 -10.38
CA THR A 42 23.45 1.89 -9.84
C THR A 42 24.11 2.80 -10.88
N ASN A 43 24.22 4.09 -10.59
CA ASN A 43 25.07 4.99 -11.36
C ASN A 43 26.51 4.74 -10.89
N TYR A 44 27.35 4.19 -11.76
CA TYR A 44 28.80 4.14 -11.60
C TYR A 44 29.42 5.20 -12.49
#